data_AF-A0A8S8XSR9-F1
#
_entry.id   AF-A0A8S8XSR9-F1
#
_cell.length_a   1.000
_cell.length_b   1.000
_cell.length_c   1.000
_cell.angle_alpha   90.00
_cell.angle_beta   90.00
_cell.angle_gamma   90.00
#
_symmetry.space_group_name_H-M   'P 1'
#
loop_
_entity.id
_entity.type
_entity.pdbx_description
1 polymer ?
#
loop_
_entity_poly.entity_id
_entity_poly.type
_entity_poly.pdbx_seq_one_letter_code
_entity_poly.pdbx_strand_id
1 'polypeptide(L)'
;MQLARIRANDIGLRLPDIAGIELPIAISMVGLVLVHLAGRISDSVVGLDDAKHLAVITVGLCVLAGIGLIGRNDLGLRIPNAVEGIVYLLALDRVFALIIGGEVPIMYRVDPFDGGLVDWTLPILFVEFVLLACVFAYDWVEKQRLIRGLEDHRGAVGRSAWVIFAGLISVGFAGILAIIFVIRRSWNWTQPAAVMVSWLLAPIAISGLFYWCLEPIGIDPIGIHVLATVFGGASIFFVIWSVATDSGVWLAAGLWSVHMLLIPSGFGWSSLTVVAVLMIICSATSWVSGILVMRKSWRVFGALDMVLAWIVAMVMFSTGAGIEAMLAILVASSILLGIVTYLNQTYEKQIING
;
A
#
# COMPACT_ATOMS: atom_id res chain seq x y z
N MET A 1 -17.88 28.78 16.32
CA MET A 1 -16.61 28.03 16.44
C MET A 1 -15.37 28.94 16.34
N GLN A 2 -15.18 29.70 15.25
CA GLN A 2 -14.08 30.67 15.13
C GLN A 2 -14.05 31.70 16.28
N LEU A 3 -15.20 32.21 16.71
CA LEU A 3 -15.30 33.16 17.82
C LEU A 3 -14.81 32.58 19.17
N ALA A 4 -15.06 31.30 19.41
CA ALA A 4 -14.60 30.60 20.61
C ALA A 4 -13.09 30.30 20.55
N ARG A 5 -12.58 29.99 19.35
CA ARG A 5 -11.14 29.77 19.09
C ARG A 5 -10.33 31.05 19.28
N ILE A 6 -10.80 32.18 18.75
CA ILE A 6 -10.13 33.49 18.92
C ILE A 6 -10.07 33.84 20.41
N ARG A 7 -11.18 33.73 21.14
CA ARG A 7 -11.21 33.98 22.59
C ARG A 7 -10.31 33.04 23.39
N ALA A 8 -10.22 31.76 23.05
CA ALA A 8 -9.33 30.82 23.75
C ALA A 8 -7.85 31.16 23.51
N ASN A 9 -7.50 31.57 22.28
CA ASN A 9 -6.14 31.97 21.92
C ASN A 9 -5.75 33.30 22.60
N ASP A 10 -6.70 34.23 22.75
CA ASP A 10 -6.51 35.51 23.46
C ASP A 10 -6.23 35.32 24.97
N ILE A 11 -6.63 34.18 25.55
CA ILE A 11 -6.42 33.83 26.96
C ILE A 11 -5.24 32.84 27.13
N GLY A 12 -4.50 32.55 26.05
CA GLY A 12 -3.33 31.66 26.08
C GLY A 12 -3.64 30.18 26.26
N LEU A 13 -4.91 29.76 26.13
CA LEU A 13 -5.34 28.37 26.27
C LEU A 13 -5.20 27.64 24.92
N ARG A 14 -4.40 26.58 24.89
CA ARG A 14 -4.37 25.65 23.76
C ARG A 14 -5.60 24.75 23.84
N LEU A 15 -6.44 24.79 22.80
CA LEU A 15 -7.52 23.82 22.65
C LEU A 15 -6.94 22.41 22.55
N PRO A 16 -7.61 21.38 23.12
CA PRO A 16 -7.19 19.99 22.96
C PRO A 16 -7.14 19.63 21.48
N ASP A 17 -6.20 18.79 21.10
CA ASP A 17 -6.06 18.26 19.75
C ASP A 17 -6.17 16.73 19.72
N ILE A 18 -6.60 16.22 18.57
CA ILE A 18 -6.59 14.80 18.24
C ILE A 18 -5.72 14.68 16.99
N ALA A 19 -4.64 13.89 17.08
CA ALA A 19 -3.69 13.73 15.99
C ALA A 19 -3.25 15.09 15.40
N GLY A 20 -2.97 16.09 16.24
CA GLY A 20 -2.53 17.43 15.83
C GLY A 20 -3.56 18.32 15.12
N ILE A 21 -4.81 17.85 14.97
CA ILE A 21 -5.96 18.66 14.53
C ILE A 21 -6.73 19.12 15.77
N GLU A 22 -7.11 20.41 15.82
CA GLU A 22 -7.90 20.94 16.93
C GLU A 22 -9.20 20.15 17.10
N LEU A 23 -9.51 19.73 18.34
CA LEU A 23 -10.63 18.83 18.63
C LEU A 23 -11.97 19.28 18.01
N PRO A 24 -12.37 20.57 18.11
CA PRO A 24 -13.62 20.99 17.50
C PRO A 24 -13.63 20.77 15.97
N ILE A 25 -12.50 21.01 15.30
CA ILE A 25 -12.34 20.85 13.85
C ILE A 25 -12.38 19.36 13.50
N ALA A 26 -11.66 18.53 14.24
CA ALA A 26 -11.67 17.08 14.06
C ALA A 26 -13.10 16.51 14.17
N ILE A 27 -13.87 16.93 15.18
CA ILE A 27 -15.28 16.53 15.35
C ILE A 27 -16.12 16.97 14.15
N SER A 28 -15.91 18.20 13.64
CA SER A 28 -16.63 18.68 12.45
C SER A 28 -16.29 17.89 11.19
N MET A 29 -15.02 17.52 10.99
CA MET A 29 -14.59 16.71 9.86
C MET A 29 -15.21 15.30 9.91
N VAL A 30 -15.22 14.67 11.09
CA VAL A 30 -15.90 13.37 11.30
C VAL A 30 -17.41 13.50 11.09
N GLY A 31 -18.03 14.54 11.65
CA GLY A 31 -19.47 14.79 11.48
C GLY A 31 -19.86 14.94 10.00
N LEU A 32 -19.02 15.61 9.19
CA LEU A 32 -19.24 15.73 7.75
C LEU A 32 -19.25 14.36 7.04
N VAL A 33 -18.31 13.48 7.38
CA VAL A 33 -18.27 12.10 6.87
C VAL A 33 -19.51 11.32 7.27
N LEU A 34 -19.93 11.41 8.53
CA LEU A 34 -21.13 10.72 9.00
C LEU A 34 -22.41 11.20 8.30
N VAL A 35 -22.52 12.51 8.02
CA VAL A 35 -23.64 13.06 7.25
C VAL A 35 -23.64 12.52 5.82
N HIS A 36 -22.47 12.44 5.19
CA HIS A 36 -22.34 11.88 3.85
C HIS A 36 -22.73 10.38 3.83
N LEU A 37 -22.20 9.58 4.76
CA LEU A 37 -22.56 8.18 4.93
C LEU A 37 -24.06 7.98 5.21
N ALA A 38 -24.68 8.81 6.05
CA ALA A 38 -26.12 8.74 6.31
C ALA A 38 -26.95 9.00 5.04
N GLY A 39 -26.49 9.93 4.19
CA GLY A 39 -27.09 10.18 2.87
C GLY A 39 -27.02 8.98 1.94
N ARG A 40 -26.00 8.12 2.10
CA ARG A 40 -25.80 6.90 1.29
C ARG A 40 -26.67 5.71 1.69
N ILE A 41 -27.21 5.71 2.91
CA ILE A 41 -28.10 4.64 3.41
C ILE A 41 -29.51 4.75 2.81
N SER A 42 -29.90 5.94 2.34
CA SER A 42 -31.20 6.15 1.72
C SER A 42 -31.09 5.95 0.21
N ASP A 43 -31.50 4.78 -0.29
CA ASP A 43 -31.51 4.36 -1.71
C ASP A 43 -32.33 5.26 -2.67
N SER A 44 -32.76 6.45 -2.25
CA SER A 44 -33.76 7.25 -2.98
C SER A 44 -33.20 8.41 -3.82
N VAL A 45 -31.90 8.77 -3.73
CA VAL A 45 -31.42 10.04 -4.35
C VAL A 45 -30.08 9.96 -5.10
N VAL A 46 -29.25 8.91 -4.97
CA VAL A 46 -27.91 8.92 -5.59
C VAL A 46 -27.64 7.64 -6.36
N GLY A 47 -27.40 7.78 -7.67
CA GLY A 47 -27.03 6.68 -8.55
C GLY A 47 -25.51 6.50 -8.67
N LEU A 48 -25.10 5.31 -9.15
CA LEU A 48 -23.71 4.92 -9.41
C LEU A 48 -22.95 5.88 -10.34
N ASP A 49 -23.66 6.57 -11.23
CA ASP A 49 -23.06 7.45 -12.26
C ASP A 49 -22.87 8.91 -11.77
N ASP A 50 -23.11 9.19 -10.49
CA ASP A 50 -22.94 10.52 -9.89
C ASP A 50 -21.84 10.54 -8.83
N ALA A 51 -20.73 11.22 -9.13
CA ALA A 51 -19.57 11.43 -8.26
C ALA A 51 -19.53 12.82 -7.58
N LYS A 52 -20.52 13.71 -7.77
CA LYS A 52 -20.52 15.09 -7.21
C LYS A 52 -20.39 15.12 -5.70
N HIS A 53 -21.03 14.16 -5.03
CA HIS A 53 -20.97 13.97 -3.59
C HIS A 53 -19.52 13.87 -3.08
N LEU A 54 -18.63 13.20 -3.82
CA LEU A 54 -17.20 13.06 -3.47
C LEU A 54 -16.52 14.43 -3.48
N ALA A 55 -16.79 15.24 -4.51
CA ALA A 55 -16.24 16.59 -4.58
C ALA A 55 -16.73 17.46 -3.41
N VAL A 56 -18.03 17.36 -3.06
CA VAL A 56 -18.61 18.14 -1.96
C VAL A 56 -17.97 17.79 -0.61
N ILE A 57 -17.84 16.50 -0.28
CA ILE A 57 -17.18 16.09 0.97
C ILE A 57 -15.70 16.49 0.96
N THR A 58 -15.00 16.33 -0.16
CA THR A 58 -13.60 16.75 -0.30
C THR A 58 -13.43 18.26 -0.07
N VAL A 59 -14.30 19.11 -0.65
CA VAL A 59 -14.28 20.56 -0.40
C VAL A 59 -14.50 20.85 1.08
N GLY A 60 -15.51 20.23 1.70
CA GLY A 60 -15.81 20.44 3.12
C GLY A 60 -14.62 20.08 4.03
N LEU A 61 -13.97 18.93 3.78
CA LEU A 61 -12.77 18.53 4.52
C LEU A 61 -11.60 19.48 4.28
N CYS A 62 -11.39 19.95 3.04
CA CYS A 62 -10.34 20.93 2.73
C CYS A 62 -10.55 22.26 3.45
N VAL A 63 -11.80 22.75 3.49
CA VAL A 63 -12.15 24.00 4.20
C VAL A 63 -11.88 23.87 5.69
N LEU A 64 -12.33 22.77 6.32
CA LEU A 64 -12.11 22.53 7.74
C LEU A 64 -10.61 22.39 8.08
N ALA A 65 -9.86 21.65 7.27
CA ALA A 65 -8.41 21.51 7.39
C ALA A 65 -7.71 22.86 7.25
N GLY A 66 -8.09 23.67 6.25
CA GLY A 66 -7.56 25.02 6.04
C GLY A 66 -7.79 25.94 7.24
N ILE A 67 -9.00 25.95 7.80
CA ILE A 67 -9.31 26.71 9.02
C ILE A 67 -8.41 26.29 10.19
N GLY A 68 -8.10 24.99 10.31
CA GLY A 68 -7.20 24.46 11.35
C GLY A 68 -5.75 24.92 11.23
N LEU A 69 -5.31 25.32 10.03
CA LEU A 69 -3.95 25.80 9.77
C LEU A 69 -3.81 27.33 9.94
N ILE A 70 -4.89 28.10 9.74
CA ILE A 70 -4.85 29.56 9.83
C ILE A 70 -4.45 30.01 11.25
N GLY A 71 -3.48 30.93 11.32
CA GLY A 71 -3.02 31.57 12.56
C GLY A 71 -2.13 30.69 13.45
N ARG A 72 -1.58 29.59 12.91
CA ARG A 72 -0.73 28.65 13.67
C ARG A 72 0.76 28.84 13.35
N ASN A 73 1.59 28.80 14.39
CA ASN A 73 3.04 28.97 14.30
C ASN A 73 3.80 27.65 14.10
N ASP A 74 3.13 26.51 14.32
CA ASP A 74 3.66 25.14 14.27
C ASP A 74 3.24 24.39 12.99
N LEU A 75 3.32 25.07 11.83
CA LEU A 75 2.87 24.55 10.53
C LEU A 75 3.57 23.23 10.13
N GLY A 76 4.84 23.03 10.52
CA GLY A 76 5.58 21.80 10.23
C GLY A 76 5.05 20.54 10.92
N LEU A 77 4.20 20.69 11.95
CA LEU A 77 3.48 19.58 12.58
C LEU A 77 2.03 19.52 12.11
N ARG A 78 1.39 20.67 11.87
CA ARG A 78 -0.04 20.72 11.57
C ARG A 78 -0.38 20.41 10.12
N ILE A 79 0.48 20.75 9.16
CA ILE A 79 0.20 20.48 7.74
C ILE A 79 0.06 18.96 7.48
N PRO A 80 0.99 18.08 7.90
CA PRO A 80 0.83 16.64 7.71
C PRO A 80 -0.43 16.09 8.39
N ASN A 81 -0.76 16.58 9.58
CA ASN A 81 -1.97 16.18 10.31
C ASN A 81 -3.25 16.60 9.59
N ALA A 82 -3.32 17.85 9.10
CA ALA A 82 -4.47 18.35 8.36
C ALA A 82 -4.70 17.56 7.06
N VAL A 83 -3.61 17.28 6.34
CA VAL A 83 -3.63 16.54 5.08
C VAL A 83 -3.99 15.07 5.30
N GLU A 84 -3.43 14.42 6.34
CA GLU A 84 -3.87 13.08 6.79
C GLU A 84 -5.35 13.07 7.15
N GLY A 85 -5.84 14.09 7.86
CA GLY A 85 -7.26 14.23 8.20
C GLY A 85 -8.15 14.21 6.95
N ILE A 86 -7.77 14.91 5.88
CA ILE A 86 -8.50 14.88 4.60
C ILE A 86 -8.47 13.46 4.01
N VAL A 87 -7.26 12.91 3.81
CA VAL A 87 -7.08 11.64 3.09
C VAL A 87 -7.68 10.46 3.86
N TYR A 88 -7.46 10.38 5.17
CA TYR A 88 -7.94 9.27 5.99
C TYR A 88 -9.46 9.29 6.10
N LEU A 89 -10.06 10.47 6.28
CA LEU A 89 -11.52 10.56 6.37
C LEU A 89 -12.21 10.28 5.04
N LEU A 90 -11.65 10.72 3.90
CA LEU A 90 -12.17 10.34 2.58
C LEU A 90 -12.05 8.83 2.33
N ALA A 91 -10.93 8.22 2.74
CA ALA A 91 -10.76 6.79 2.57
C ALA A 91 -11.68 5.98 3.50
N LEU A 92 -11.87 6.41 4.75
CA LEU A 92 -12.82 5.79 5.67
C LEU A 92 -14.27 5.94 5.18
N ASP A 93 -14.65 7.13 4.71
CA ASP A 93 -15.94 7.37 4.08
C ASP A 93 -16.22 6.32 2.99
N ARG A 94 -15.25 6.11 2.09
CA ARG A 94 -15.39 5.12 1.03
C ARG A 94 -15.50 3.69 1.54
N VAL A 95 -14.64 3.29 2.49
CA VAL A 95 -14.68 1.94 3.06
C VAL A 95 -16.03 1.67 3.72
N PHE A 96 -16.55 2.61 4.50
CA PHE A 96 -17.85 2.45 5.16
C PHE A 96 -19.01 2.49 4.18
N ALA A 97 -18.97 3.35 3.16
CA ALA A 97 -19.99 3.37 2.13
C ALA A 97 -20.08 2.01 1.42
N LEU A 98 -18.94 1.42 1.05
CA LEU A 98 -18.91 0.08 0.43
C LEU A 98 -19.45 -1.02 1.36
N ILE A 99 -19.15 -0.97 2.66
CA ILE A 99 -19.62 -1.96 3.64
C ILE A 99 -21.15 -1.89 3.82
N ILE A 100 -21.72 -0.69 3.81
CA ILE A 100 -23.15 -0.47 4.03
C ILE A 100 -23.97 -0.68 2.75
N GLY A 101 -23.30 -0.97 1.61
CA GLY A 101 -23.95 -1.15 0.31
C GLY A 101 -24.22 0.17 -0.43
N GLY A 102 -23.63 1.28 0.04
CA GLY A 102 -23.72 2.56 -0.64
C GLY A 102 -22.95 2.57 -1.95
N GLU A 103 -23.59 3.12 -3.00
CA GLU A 103 -23.03 3.24 -4.33
C GLU A 103 -21.88 4.27 -4.37
N VAL A 104 -20.63 3.79 -4.32
CA VAL A 104 -19.42 4.63 -4.43
C VAL A 104 -18.41 4.00 -5.40
N PRO A 105 -17.78 4.78 -6.29
CA PRO A 105 -16.79 4.26 -7.23
C PRO A 105 -15.61 3.56 -6.52
N ILE A 106 -15.28 2.35 -6.98
CA ILE A 106 -14.13 1.59 -6.49
C ILE A 106 -12.89 2.05 -7.25
N MET A 107 -12.08 2.89 -6.60
CA MET A 107 -10.86 3.41 -7.22
C MET A 107 -9.91 2.30 -7.66
N TYR A 108 -9.13 2.58 -8.71
CA TYR A 108 -8.36 1.62 -9.52
C TYR A 108 -9.18 0.67 -10.41
N ARG A 109 -10.51 0.80 -10.42
CA ARG A 109 -11.41 0.10 -11.38
C ARG A 109 -12.44 1.05 -11.99
N VAL A 110 -12.05 2.31 -12.11
CA VAL A 110 -12.92 3.40 -12.58
C VAL A 110 -12.16 4.14 -13.66
N ASP A 111 -12.80 4.32 -14.80
CA ASP A 111 -12.35 5.28 -15.81
C ASP A 111 -12.93 6.67 -15.47
N PRO A 112 -12.09 7.68 -15.17
CA PRO A 112 -12.57 9.04 -14.91
C PRO A 112 -13.26 9.70 -16.12
N PHE A 113 -13.15 9.13 -17.32
CA PHE A 113 -13.70 9.68 -18.57
C PHE A 113 -14.95 8.95 -19.08
N ASP A 114 -15.39 7.87 -18.43
CA ASP A 114 -16.53 7.04 -18.87
C ASP A 114 -17.91 7.58 -18.44
N GLY A 115 -18.01 8.89 -18.16
CA GLY A 115 -19.23 9.49 -17.63
C GLY A 115 -19.43 10.95 -18.03
N GLY A 116 -20.53 11.54 -17.55
CA GLY A 116 -20.84 12.94 -17.80
C GLY A 116 -19.80 13.88 -17.22
N LEU A 117 -19.48 14.97 -17.92
CA LEU A 117 -18.46 15.92 -17.51
C LEU A 117 -18.68 16.47 -16.08
N VAL A 118 -19.92 16.87 -15.77
CA VAL A 118 -20.27 17.51 -14.49
C VAL A 118 -20.54 16.50 -13.38
N ASP A 119 -21.17 15.37 -13.72
CA ASP A 119 -21.61 14.39 -12.74
C ASP A 119 -20.50 13.40 -12.37
N TRP A 120 -19.54 13.14 -13.29
CA TRP A 120 -18.52 12.09 -13.14
C TRP A 120 -17.08 12.62 -13.25
N THR A 121 -16.70 13.11 -14.43
CA THR A 121 -15.30 13.41 -14.76
C THR A 121 -14.73 14.53 -13.90
N LEU A 122 -15.41 15.68 -13.82
CA LEU A 122 -14.92 16.80 -13.02
C LEU A 122 -14.81 16.46 -11.53
N PRO A 123 -15.81 15.85 -10.89
CA PRO A 123 -15.68 15.43 -9.49
C PRO A 123 -14.51 14.49 -9.23
N ILE A 124 -14.33 13.45 -10.06
CA ILE A 124 -13.27 12.46 -9.86
C ILE A 124 -11.88 13.09 -10.06
N LEU A 125 -11.69 13.86 -11.13
CA LEU A 125 -10.43 14.56 -11.38
C LEU A 125 -10.13 15.63 -10.32
N PHE A 126 -11.17 16.29 -9.78
CA PHE A 126 -11.00 17.23 -8.67
C PHE A 126 -10.48 16.54 -7.41
N VAL A 127 -11.04 15.38 -7.04
CA VAL A 127 -10.56 14.59 -5.90
C VAL A 127 -9.10 14.16 -6.11
N GLU A 128 -8.76 13.68 -7.32
CA GLU A 128 -7.38 13.32 -7.67
C GLU A 128 -6.43 14.52 -7.57
N PHE A 129 -6.84 15.70 -8.02
CA PHE A 129 -6.03 16.92 -7.92
C PHE A 129 -5.80 17.36 -6.47
N VAL A 130 -6.84 17.30 -5.64
CA VAL A 130 -6.71 17.57 -4.19
C VAL A 130 -5.77 16.55 -3.56
N LEU A 131 -5.86 15.28 -3.95
CA LEU A 131 -4.99 14.23 -3.45
C LEU A 131 -3.53 14.43 -3.87
N LEU A 132 -3.27 14.87 -5.11
CA LEU A 132 -1.93 15.27 -5.54
C LEU A 132 -1.38 16.39 -4.67
N ALA A 133 -2.17 17.45 -4.43
CA ALA A 133 -1.76 18.55 -3.56
C ALA A 133 -1.45 18.07 -2.12
N CYS A 134 -2.26 17.14 -1.60
CA CYS A 134 -2.04 16.49 -0.31
C CYS A 134 -0.71 15.70 -0.28
N VAL A 135 -0.45 14.88 -1.30
CA VAL A 135 0.80 14.10 -1.45
C VAL A 135 2.03 15.00 -1.52
N PHE A 136 1.97 16.09 -2.28
CA PHE A 136 3.06 17.06 -2.34
C PHE A 136 3.26 17.79 -1.00
N ALA A 137 2.19 18.22 -0.35
CA ALA A 137 2.27 18.90 0.94
C ALA A 137 2.88 17.98 2.02
N TYR A 138 2.48 16.71 2.04
CA TYR A 138 3.02 15.71 2.96
C TYR A 138 4.52 15.50 2.75
N ASP A 139 4.96 15.17 1.52
CA ASP A 139 6.38 14.94 1.22
C ASP A 139 7.22 16.20 1.45
N TRP A 140 6.69 17.38 1.15
CA TRP A 140 7.38 18.64 1.37
C TRP A 140 7.69 18.86 2.85
N VAL A 141 6.72 18.63 3.73
CA VAL A 141 6.95 18.78 5.17
C VAL A 141 7.95 17.73 5.67
N GLU A 142 7.83 16.48 5.23
CA GLU A 142 8.82 15.44 5.58
C GLU A 142 10.23 15.81 5.13
N LYS A 143 10.37 16.37 3.92
CA LYS A 143 11.64 16.89 3.40
C LYS A 143 12.21 17.98 4.30
N GLN A 144 11.39 18.95 4.70
CA GLN A 144 11.83 20.05 5.55
C GLN A 144 12.30 19.57 6.92
N ARG A 145 11.65 18.54 7.49
CA ARG A 145 12.08 17.94 8.75
C ARG A 145 13.45 17.27 8.62
N LEU A 146 13.67 16.50 7.56
CA LEU A 146 14.96 15.88 7.24
C LEU A 146 16.07 16.94 7.10
N ILE A 147 15.84 17.98 6.29
CA ILE A 147 16.84 19.05 6.05
C ILE A 147 17.20 19.77 7.35
N ARG A 148 16.25 19.92 8.27
CA ARG A 148 16.44 20.62 9.55
C ARG A 148 16.92 19.70 10.67
N GLY A 149 17.17 18.41 10.40
CA GLY A 149 17.59 17.44 11.41
C GLY A 149 16.57 17.23 12.54
N LEU A 150 15.28 17.45 12.26
CA LEU A 150 14.23 17.22 13.25
C LEU A 150 13.95 15.72 13.38
N GLU A 151 13.45 15.29 14.53
CA GLU A 151 13.07 13.89 14.74
C GLU A 151 11.93 13.44 13.83
N ASP A 152 11.89 12.13 13.57
CA ASP A 152 10.78 11.52 12.85
C ASP A 152 9.51 11.52 13.71
N HIS A 153 8.43 12.05 13.13
CA HIS A 153 7.14 12.16 13.81
C HIS A 153 6.18 11.01 13.51
N ARG A 154 6.34 10.33 12.37
CA ARG A 154 5.33 9.38 11.88
C ARG A 154 5.74 7.93 12.05
N GLY A 155 7.05 7.67 12.02
CA GLY A 155 7.56 6.31 11.98
C GLY A 155 7.15 5.57 10.71
N ALA A 156 7.49 4.30 10.66
CA ALA A 156 7.10 3.43 9.55
C ALA A 156 5.58 3.24 9.46
N VAL A 157 4.89 3.12 10.60
CA VAL A 157 3.44 2.88 10.65
C VAL A 157 2.67 4.06 10.04
N GLY A 158 3.00 5.30 10.40
CA GLY A 158 2.33 6.48 9.87
C GLY A 158 2.50 6.61 8.35
N ARG A 159 3.70 6.33 7.83
CA ARG A 159 3.98 6.36 6.38
C ARG A 159 3.30 5.22 5.62
N SER A 160 3.24 4.02 6.22
CA SER A 160 2.47 2.90 5.67
C SER A 160 0.98 3.21 5.60
N ALA A 161 0.41 3.79 6.67
CA ALA A 161 -0.98 4.22 6.67
C ALA A 161 -1.23 5.28 5.59
N TRP A 162 -0.34 6.28 5.49
CA TRP A 162 -0.41 7.33 4.49
C TRP A 162 -0.53 6.79 3.06
N VAL A 163 0.36 5.86 2.66
CA VAL A 163 0.32 5.30 1.30
C VAL A 163 -0.90 4.42 1.05
N ILE A 164 -1.36 3.66 2.05
CA ILE A 164 -2.57 2.83 1.94
C ILE A 164 -3.79 3.72 1.71
N PHE A 165 -4.01 4.71 2.59
CA PHE A 165 -5.18 5.58 2.50
C PHE A 165 -5.16 6.46 1.27
N ALA A 166 -4.01 7.01 0.87
CA ALA A 166 -3.88 7.73 -0.40
C ALA A 166 -4.19 6.82 -1.60
N GLY A 167 -3.73 5.56 -1.55
CA GLY A 167 -4.03 4.57 -2.59
C GLY A 167 -5.52 4.26 -2.71
N LEU A 168 -6.24 4.08 -1.59
CA LEU A 168 -7.68 3.78 -1.59
C LEU A 168 -8.56 4.87 -2.22
N ILE A 169 -8.03 6.08 -2.34
CA ILE A 169 -8.76 7.21 -2.90
C ILE A 169 -8.26 7.76 -4.23
N SER A 170 -7.20 7.21 -4.77
CA SER A 170 -6.53 7.66 -6.00
C SER A 170 -7.07 6.94 -7.24
N VAL A 171 -7.28 7.65 -8.36
CA VAL A 171 -7.52 6.99 -9.67
C VAL A 171 -6.25 6.44 -10.32
N GLY A 172 -5.06 6.87 -9.88
CA GLY A 172 -3.80 6.33 -10.36
C GLY A 172 -2.60 7.18 -9.97
N PHE A 173 -2.59 8.44 -10.41
CA PHE A 173 -1.42 9.30 -10.36
C PHE A 173 -0.98 9.63 -8.93
N ALA A 174 -1.92 10.03 -8.09
CA ALA A 174 -1.61 10.43 -6.73
C ALA A 174 -1.15 9.25 -5.88
N GLY A 175 -1.75 8.07 -6.07
CA GLY A 175 -1.34 6.82 -5.43
C GLY A 175 0.07 6.39 -5.82
N ILE A 176 0.40 6.43 -7.12
CA ILE A 176 1.77 6.14 -7.59
C ILE A 176 2.76 7.15 -7.03
N LEU A 177 2.41 8.44 -7.03
CA LEU A 177 3.28 9.48 -6.48
C LEU A 177 3.50 9.32 -4.97
N ALA A 178 2.45 8.96 -4.22
CA ALA A 178 2.54 8.66 -2.80
C ALA A 178 3.49 7.49 -2.54
N ILE A 179 3.40 6.42 -3.35
CA ILE A 179 4.32 5.27 -3.28
C ILE A 179 5.77 5.73 -3.51
N ILE A 180 6.03 6.50 -4.57
CA ILE A 180 7.39 6.99 -4.88
C ILE A 180 7.94 7.84 -3.74
N PHE A 181 7.15 8.77 -3.20
CA PHE A 181 7.58 9.65 -2.12
C PHE A 181 7.80 8.89 -0.82
N VAL A 182 6.90 7.97 -0.44
CA VAL A 182 7.06 7.17 0.77
C VAL A 182 8.26 6.24 0.65
N ILE A 183 8.52 5.60 -0.50
CA ILE A 183 9.74 4.80 -0.70
C ILE A 183 10.97 5.67 -0.47
N ARG A 184 11.04 6.83 -1.13
CA ARG A 184 12.19 7.74 -1.02
C ARG A 184 12.40 8.23 0.42
N ARG A 185 11.32 8.63 1.12
CA ARG A 185 11.41 9.14 2.49
C ARG A 185 11.76 8.04 3.47
N SER A 186 11.10 6.90 3.37
CA SER A 186 11.35 5.74 4.23
C SER A 186 12.76 5.17 4.02
N TRP A 187 13.33 5.29 2.83
CA TRP A 187 14.75 5.01 2.60
C TRP A 187 15.66 5.93 3.43
N ASN A 188 15.44 7.25 3.34
CA ASN A 188 16.22 8.25 4.09
C ASN A 188 16.07 8.09 5.61
N TRP A 189 14.90 7.65 6.08
CA TRP A 189 14.63 7.40 7.50
C TRP A 189 14.98 5.97 7.96
N THR A 190 15.53 5.12 7.08
CA THR A 190 15.82 3.70 7.37
C THR A 190 14.61 2.93 7.92
N GLN A 191 13.49 2.99 7.19
CA GLN A 191 12.20 2.38 7.55
C GLN A 191 11.76 1.31 6.55
N PRO A 192 12.30 0.07 6.66
CA PRO A 192 12.01 -1.01 5.72
C PRO A 192 10.53 -1.37 5.62
N ALA A 193 9.79 -1.33 6.74
CA ALA A 193 8.38 -1.68 6.75
C ALA A 193 7.53 -0.73 5.88
N ALA A 194 7.83 0.57 5.85
CA ALA A 194 7.12 1.53 5.02
C ALA A 194 7.49 1.41 3.54
N VAL A 195 8.75 1.10 3.22
CA VAL A 195 9.18 0.76 1.85
C VAL A 195 8.46 -0.50 1.37
N MET A 196 8.42 -1.55 2.21
CA MET A 196 7.73 -2.80 1.91
C MET A 196 6.26 -2.56 1.58
N VAL A 197 5.51 -1.87 2.46
CA VAL A 197 4.08 -1.59 2.23
C VAL A 197 3.86 -0.81 0.94
N SER A 198 4.68 0.21 0.68
CA SER A 198 4.59 0.99 -0.56
C SER A 198 4.86 0.13 -1.79
N TRP A 199 5.83 -0.78 -1.71
CA TRP A 199 6.17 -1.72 -2.78
C TRP A 199 5.05 -2.74 -3.04
N LEU A 200 4.38 -3.22 -1.98
CA LEU A 200 3.23 -4.12 -2.10
C LEU A 200 2.03 -3.46 -2.79
N LEU A 201 1.85 -2.15 -2.63
CA LEU A 201 0.76 -1.41 -3.27
C LEU A 201 1.04 -1.03 -4.73
N ALA A 202 2.30 -1.07 -5.17
CA ALA A 202 2.68 -0.62 -6.51
C ALA A 202 1.97 -1.39 -7.65
N PRO A 203 1.86 -2.74 -7.62
CA PRO A 203 1.09 -3.47 -8.63
C PRO A 203 -0.37 -3.03 -8.72
N ILE A 204 -1.01 -2.76 -7.58
CA ILE A 204 -2.41 -2.30 -7.52
C ILE A 204 -2.54 -0.92 -8.18
N ALA A 205 -1.69 0.02 -7.78
CA ALA A 205 -1.75 1.39 -8.29
C ALA A 205 -1.43 1.48 -9.79
N ILE A 206 -0.45 0.71 -10.28
CA ILE A 206 -0.10 0.66 -11.70
C ILE A 206 -1.20 -0.03 -12.51
N SER A 207 -1.75 -1.14 -12.03
CA SER A 207 -2.87 -1.82 -12.70
C SER A 207 -4.09 -0.89 -12.82
N GLY A 208 -4.38 -0.12 -11.76
CA GLY A 208 -5.47 0.85 -11.76
C GLY A 208 -5.26 2.02 -12.72
N LEU A 209 -4.02 2.50 -12.87
CA LEU A 209 -3.71 3.50 -13.89
C LEU A 209 -3.86 2.93 -15.30
N PHE A 210 -3.35 1.71 -15.52
CA PHE A 210 -3.43 1.04 -16.81
C PHE A 210 -4.85 0.73 -17.25
N TYR A 211 -5.75 0.45 -16.29
CA TYR A 211 -7.16 0.17 -16.55
C TYR A 211 -7.79 1.21 -17.49
N TRP A 212 -7.65 2.51 -17.17
CA TRP A 212 -8.28 3.57 -17.96
C TRP A 212 -7.31 4.29 -18.91
N CYS A 213 -5.98 4.16 -18.73
CA CYS A 213 -5.01 4.77 -19.65
C CYS A 213 -4.74 3.95 -20.92
N LEU A 214 -4.80 2.60 -20.83
CA LEU A 214 -4.40 1.73 -21.94
C LEU A 214 -5.57 1.38 -22.87
N GLU A 215 -6.78 1.27 -22.32
CA GLU A 215 -7.99 0.95 -23.10
C GLU A 215 -8.26 1.97 -24.23
N PRO A 216 -8.14 3.29 -24.03
CA PRO A 216 -8.37 4.28 -25.11
C PRO A 216 -7.38 4.20 -26.27
N ILE A 217 -6.21 3.59 -26.07
CA ILE A 217 -5.19 3.39 -27.10
C ILE A 217 -5.20 1.95 -27.67
N GLY A 218 -6.20 1.14 -27.32
CA GLY A 218 -6.41 -0.21 -27.84
C GLY A 218 -5.43 -1.25 -27.27
N ILE A 219 -4.87 -1.02 -26.08
CA ILE A 219 -3.98 -1.96 -25.39
C ILE A 219 -4.72 -2.56 -24.20
N ASP A 220 -4.77 -3.89 -24.12
CA ASP A 220 -5.39 -4.60 -23.00
C ASP A 220 -4.67 -4.25 -21.67
N PRO A 221 -5.41 -3.86 -20.61
CA PRO A 221 -4.82 -3.57 -19.32
C PRO A 221 -4.06 -4.76 -18.73
N ILE A 222 -2.84 -4.52 -18.25
CA ILE A 222 -2.04 -5.57 -17.61
C ILE A 222 -2.67 -5.93 -16.27
N GLY A 223 -3.01 -7.21 -16.11
CA GLY A 223 -3.59 -7.73 -14.88
C GLY A 223 -2.67 -7.57 -13.66
N ILE A 224 -3.27 -7.27 -12.51
CA ILE A 224 -2.58 -7.14 -11.22
C ILE A 224 -1.68 -8.35 -10.90
N HIS A 225 -2.08 -9.56 -11.28
CA HIS A 225 -1.32 -10.79 -11.04
C HIS A 225 0.02 -10.77 -11.80
N VAL A 226 0.04 -10.29 -13.05
CA VAL A 226 1.27 -10.15 -13.84
C VAL A 226 2.21 -9.14 -13.19
N LEU A 227 1.69 -7.97 -12.84
CA LEU A 227 2.48 -6.92 -12.17
C LEU A 227 3.01 -7.40 -10.81
N ALA A 228 2.19 -8.10 -10.02
CA ALA A 228 2.62 -8.66 -8.75
C ALA A 228 3.73 -9.72 -8.93
N THR A 229 3.65 -10.58 -9.95
CA THR A 229 4.73 -11.53 -10.25
C THR A 229 6.02 -10.80 -10.62
N VAL A 230 5.97 -9.74 -11.44
CA VAL A 230 7.14 -8.94 -11.82
C VAL A 230 7.77 -8.24 -10.61
N PHE A 231 6.96 -7.57 -9.79
CA PHE A 231 7.44 -6.88 -8.59
C PHE A 231 7.96 -7.85 -7.52
N GLY A 232 7.35 -9.04 -7.41
CA GLY A 232 7.85 -10.12 -6.56
C GLY A 232 9.20 -10.64 -7.03
N GLY A 233 9.38 -10.83 -8.34
CA GLY A 233 10.68 -11.16 -8.95
C GLY A 233 11.73 -10.08 -8.70
N ALA A 234 11.38 -8.80 -8.88
CA ALA A 234 12.25 -7.67 -8.53
C ALA A 234 12.66 -7.67 -7.04
N SER A 235 11.78 -8.13 -6.14
CA SER A 235 12.06 -8.25 -4.71
C SER A 235 13.11 -9.33 -4.41
N ILE A 236 13.24 -10.37 -5.24
CA ILE A 236 14.31 -11.37 -5.11
C ILE A 236 15.68 -10.72 -5.34
N PHE A 237 15.82 -9.86 -6.35
CA PHE A 237 17.06 -9.11 -6.57
C PHE A 237 17.38 -8.18 -5.40
N PHE A 238 16.36 -7.58 -4.78
CA PHE A 238 16.54 -6.77 -3.57
C PHE A 238 16.98 -7.61 -2.36
N VAL A 239 16.50 -8.84 -2.23
CA VAL A 239 16.99 -9.81 -1.22
C VAL A 239 18.45 -10.18 -1.49
N ILE A 240 18.81 -10.49 -2.74
CA ILE A 240 20.20 -10.80 -3.13
C ILE A 240 21.12 -9.63 -2.77
N TRP A 241 20.74 -8.41 -3.13
CA TRP A 241 21.47 -7.21 -2.75
C TRP A 241 21.61 -7.08 -1.24
N SER A 242 20.51 -7.27 -0.50
CA SER A 242 20.50 -7.15 0.97
C SER A 242 21.42 -8.15 1.67
N VAL A 243 21.52 -9.38 1.13
CA VAL A 243 22.45 -10.41 1.62
C VAL A 243 23.89 -10.02 1.27
N ALA A 244 24.15 -9.58 0.03
CA ALA A 244 25.49 -9.23 -0.42
C ALA A 244 26.09 -8.02 0.30
N THR A 245 25.25 -7.10 0.81
CA THR A 245 25.68 -5.90 1.52
C THR A 245 25.51 -5.99 3.05
N ASP A 246 25.24 -7.17 3.60
CA ASP A 246 24.97 -7.41 5.03
C ASP A 246 23.91 -6.47 5.63
N SER A 247 22.94 -6.04 4.81
CA SER A 247 21.95 -5.04 5.20
C SER A 247 20.73 -5.71 5.84
N GLY A 248 20.94 -6.32 7.01
CA GLY A 248 19.94 -7.14 7.70
C GLY A 248 18.64 -6.40 8.05
N VAL A 249 18.68 -5.07 8.11
CA VAL A 249 17.50 -4.20 8.31
C VAL A 249 16.54 -4.29 7.11
N TRP A 250 17.07 -4.41 5.89
CA TRP A 250 16.29 -4.46 4.64
C TRP A 250 15.89 -5.88 4.22
N LEU A 251 16.67 -6.88 4.64
CA LEU A 251 16.44 -8.29 4.27
C LEU A 251 15.02 -8.76 4.57
N ALA A 252 14.50 -8.43 5.76
CA ALA A 252 13.17 -8.85 6.17
C ALA A 252 12.06 -8.23 5.30
N ALA A 253 12.20 -6.96 4.92
CA ALA A 253 11.27 -6.28 4.03
C ALA A 253 11.28 -6.92 2.63
N GLY A 254 12.47 -7.20 2.08
CA GLY A 254 12.60 -7.88 0.79
C GLY A 254 11.96 -9.27 0.80
N LEU A 255 12.23 -10.07 1.83
CA LEU A 255 11.67 -11.41 1.95
C LEU A 255 10.14 -11.37 2.08
N TRP A 256 9.58 -10.52 2.94
CA TRP A 256 8.13 -10.38 3.02
C TRP A 256 7.51 -9.89 1.70
N SER A 257 8.16 -8.97 0.98
CA SER A 257 7.71 -8.55 -0.35
C SER A 257 7.67 -9.71 -1.34
N VAL A 258 8.67 -10.60 -1.35
CA VAL A 258 8.67 -11.81 -2.20
C VAL A 258 7.44 -12.67 -1.92
N HIS A 259 7.16 -13.01 -0.65
CA HIS A 259 6.04 -13.90 -0.31
C HIS A 259 4.68 -13.24 -0.60
N MET A 260 4.50 -12.00 -0.17
CA MET A 260 3.23 -11.28 -0.29
C MET A 260 2.89 -10.90 -1.74
N LEU A 261 3.87 -10.85 -2.64
CA LEU A 261 3.64 -10.61 -4.06
C LEU A 261 3.52 -11.92 -4.85
N LEU A 262 4.48 -12.83 -4.71
CA LEU A 262 4.52 -14.03 -5.55
C LEU A 262 3.42 -15.03 -5.21
N ILE A 263 3.17 -15.31 -3.91
CA ILE A 263 2.19 -16.33 -3.53
C ILE A 263 0.77 -15.95 -4.00
N PRO A 264 0.24 -14.74 -3.69
CA PRO A 264 -1.07 -14.35 -4.21
C PRO A 264 -1.11 -14.23 -5.72
N SER A 265 -0.02 -13.76 -6.37
CA SER A 265 0.02 -13.63 -7.83
C SER A 265 -0.14 -14.96 -8.56
N GLY A 266 0.38 -16.06 -8.00
CA GLY A 266 0.29 -17.39 -8.59
C GLY A 266 -1.15 -17.82 -8.85
N PHE A 267 -2.07 -17.49 -7.93
CA PHE A 267 -3.48 -17.83 -8.07
C PHE A 267 -4.19 -17.03 -9.18
N GLY A 268 -3.61 -15.92 -9.62
CA GLY A 268 -4.13 -15.13 -10.74
C GLY A 268 -3.84 -15.70 -12.12
N TRP A 269 -2.90 -16.65 -12.26
CA TRP A 269 -2.49 -17.24 -13.54
C TRP A 269 -3.36 -18.44 -13.99
N SER A 270 -4.44 -18.76 -13.27
CA SER A 270 -5.34 -19.89 -13.56
C SER A 270 -4.64 -21.26 -13.73
N SER A 271 -3.44 -21.41 -13.18
CA SER A 271 -2.61 -22.61 -13.30
C SER A 271 -1.95 -22.92 -11.97
N LEU A 272 -2.32 -24.06 -11.38
CA LEU A 272 -1.73 -24.54 -10.13
C LEU A 272 -0.22 -24.83 -10.27
N THR A 273 0.25 -25.16 -11.49
CA THR A 273 1.69 -25.31 -11.77
C THR A 273 2.43 -24.01 -11.48
N VAL A 274 1.88 -22.87 -11.88
CA VAL A 274 2.49 -21.55 -11.64
C VAL A 274 2.51 -21.26 -10.13
N VAL A 275 1.43 -21.57 -9.41
CA VAL A 275 1.38 -21.45 -7.94
C VAL A 275 2.52 -22.25 -7.29
N ALA A 276 2.67 -23.53 -7.65
CA ALA A 276 3.70 -24.39 -7.09
C ALA A 276 5.12 -23.88 -7.40
N VAL A 277 5.37 -23.43 -8.64
CA VAL A 277 6.67 -22.86 -9.04
C VAL A 277 6.99 -21.59 -8.28
N LEU A 278 6.03 -20.67 -8.14
CA LEU A 278 6.24 -19.44 -7.37
C LEU A 278 6.47 -19.72 -5.88
N MET A 279 5.81 -20.72 -5.29
CA MET A 279 6.09 -21.17 -3.93
C MET A 279 7.49 -21.77 -3.78
N ILE A 280 7.97 -22.55 -4.76
CA ILE A 280 9.37 -23.05 -4.77
C ILE A 280 10.36 -21.88 -4.89
N ILE A 281 10.04 -20.84 -5.66
CA ILE A 281 10.88 -19.63 -5.75
C ILE A 281 10.90 -18.87 -4.42
N CYS A 282 9.76 -18.71 -3.75
CA CYS A 282 9.70 -18.16 -2.38
C CYS A 282 10.56 -18.98 -1.43
N SER A 283 10.39 -20.30 -1.44
CA SER A 283 11.16 -21.25 -0.64
C SER A 283 12.66 -21.11 -0.88
N ALA A 284 13.09 -21.07 -2.14
CA ALA A 284 14.50 -20.89 -2.50
C ALA A 284 15.04 -19.58 -1.92
N THR A 285 14.30 -18.49 -2.13
CA THR A 285 14.74 -17.15 -1.72
C THR A 285 14.85 -17.04 -0.20
N SER A 286 13.87 -17.53 0.56
CA SER A 286 13.86 -17.47 2.02
C SER A 286 14.82 -18.47 2.67
N TRP A 287 14.92 -19.70 2.15
CA TRP A 287 15.78 -20.72 2.71
C TRP A 287 17.26 -20.41 2.49
N VAL A 288 17.64 -20.09 1.25
CA VAL A 288 19.04 -19.78 0.90
C VAL A 288 19.51 -18.53 1.65
N SER A 289 18.74 -17.44 1.61
CA SER A 289 19.09 -16.23 2.37
C SER A 289 19.13 -16.47 3.87
N GLY A 290 18.24 -17.31 4.42
CA GLY A 290 18.24 -17.71 5.82
C GLY A 290 19.49 -18.47 6.25
N ILE A 291 20.07 -19.31 5.37
CA ILE A 291 21.35 -19.98 5.62
C ILE A 291 22.50 -18.98 5.56
N LEU A 292 22.57 -18.18 4.49
CA LEU A 292 23.67 -17.24 4.28
C LEU A 292 23.77 -16.18 5.39
N VAL A 293 22.64 -15.76 5.96
CA VAL A 293 22.59 -14.74 7.03
C VAL A 293 22.42 -15.37 8.41
N MET A 294 22.54 -16.69 8.55
CA MET A 294 22.42 -17.43 9.82
C MET A 294 21.11 -17.19 10.58
N ARG A 295 20.00 -16.90 9.89
CA ARG A 295 18.70 -16.63 10.50
C ARG A 295 17.80 -17.86 10.46
N LYS A 296 17.60 -18.47 11.64
CA LYS A 296 16.72 -19.65 11.79
C LYS A 296 15.30 -19.40 11.30
N SER A 297 14.72 -18.23 11.56
CA SER A 297 13.34 -17.91 11.17
C SER A 297 13.11 -18.07 9.66
N TRP A 298 14.02 -17.55 8.83
CA TRP A 298 13.88 -17.59 7.36
C TRP A 298 14.10 -18.99 6.78
N ARG A 299 14.94 -19.81 7.42
CA ARG A 299 15.07 -21.24 7.08
C ARG A 299 13.77 -22.00 7.33
N VAL A 300 13.05 -21.67 8.40
CA VAL A 300 11.74 -22.28 8.70
C VAL A 300 10.70 -21.87 7.66
N PHE A 301 10.62 -20.58 7.31
CA PHE A 301 9.73 -20.13 6.22
C PHE A 301 10.04 -20.83 4.90
N GLY A 302 11.32 -20.96 4.53
CA GLY A 302 11.70 -21.68 3.32
C GLY A 302 11.28 -23.14 3.31
N ALA A 303 11.42 -23.85 4.44
CA ALA A 303 10.94 -25.22 4.55
C ALA A 303 9.40 -25.31 4.46
N LEU A 304 8.68 -24.36 5.07
CA LEU A 304 7.22 -24.29 5.01
C LEU A 304 6.73 -24.04 3.57
N ASP A 305 7.34 -23.10 2.85
CA ASP A 305 6.99 -22.82 1.46
C ASP A 305 7.17 -24.04 0.55
N MET A 306 8.22 -24.84 0.78
CA MET A 306 8.44 -26.09 0.05
C MET A 306 7.32 -27.10 0.33
N VAL A 307 6.92 -27.26 1.60
CA VAL A 307 5.82 -28.15 1.98
C VAL A 307 4.51 -27.69 1.33
N LEU A 308 4.24 -26.38 1.34
CA LEU A 308 3.05 -25.81 0.69
C LEU A 308 3.08 -26.04 -0.83
N ALA A 309 4.23 -25.88 -1.49
CA ALA A 309 4.38 -26.18 -2.91
C ALA A 309 4.05 -27.65 -3.23
N TRP A 310 4.47 -28.58 -2.37
CA TRP A 310 4.14 -30.00 -2.52
C TRP A 310 2.68 -30.32 -2.23
N ILE A 311 2.02 -29.60 -1.31
CA ILE A 311 0.57 -29.71 -1.12
C ILE A 311 -0.16 -29.30 -2.41
N VAL A 312 0.23 -28.18 -3.01
CA VAL A 312 -0.32 -27.74 -4.30
C VAL A 312 -0.07 -28.78 -5.40
N ALA A 313 1.14 -29.35 -5.47
CA ALA A 313 1.49 -30.40 -6.41
C ALA A 313 0.66 -31.69 -6.22
N MET A 314 0.36 -32.08 -4.98
CA MET A 314 -0.51 -33.23 -4.70
C MET A 314 -1.96 -32.96 -5.15
N VAL A 315 -2.47 -31.75 -4.92
CA VAL A 315 -3.80 -31.34 -5.43
C VAL A 315 -3.81 -31.40 -6.96
N MET A 316 -2.79 -30.85 -7.62
CA MET A 316 -2.64 -30.94 -9.07
C MET A 316 -2.67 -32.38 -9.58
N PHE A 317 -1.90 -33.27 -8.94
CA PHE A 317 -1.87 -34.69 -9.31
C PHE A 317 -3.26 -35.33 -9.16
N SER A 318 -3.98 -35.02 -8.09
CA SER A 318 -5.33 -35.54 -7.86
C SER A 318 -6.35 -35.07 -8.91
N THR A 319 -6.14 -33.88 -9.48
CA THR A 319 -6.97 -33.31 -10.55
C THR A 319 -6.56 -33.76 -11.96
N GLY A 320 -5.60 -34.68 -12.08
CA GLY A 320 -5.16 -35.20 -13.38
C GLY A 320 -4.13 -34.32 -14.09
N ALA A 321 -3.28 -33.60 -13.35
CA ALA A 321 -2.20 -32.81 -13.95
C ALA A 321 -1.26 -33.68 -14.80
N GLY A 322 -0.78 -33.11 -15.91
CA GLY A 322 0.12 -33.79 -16.83
C GLY A 322 1.46 -34.17 -16.19
N ILE A 323 2.06 -35.26 -16.69
CA ILE A 323 3.35 -35.80 -16.23
C ILE A 323 4.45 -34.73 -16.28
N GLU A 324 4.44 -33.89 -17.32
CA GLU A 324 5.42 -32.81 -17.52
C GLU A 324 5.42 -31.80 -16.37
N ALA A 325 4.24 -31.40 -15.87
CA ALA A 325 4.11 -30.45 -14.77
C ALA A 325 4.64 -31.05 -13.46
N MET A 326 4.34 -32.33 -13.19
CA MET A 326 4.84 -33.04 -12.01
C MET A 326 6.36 -33.24 -12.07
N LEU A 327 6.90 -33.55 -13.25
CA LEU A 327 8.33 -33.67 -13.47
C LEU A 327 9.04 -32.32 -13.22
N ALA A 328 8.48 -31.22 -13.72
CA ALA A 328 9.04 -29.89 -13.51
C ALA A 328 9.13 -29.53 -12.02
N ILE A 329 8.08 -29.80 -11.24
CA ILE A 329 8.06 -29.59 -9.79
C ILE A 329 9.08 -30.48 -9.08
N LEU A 330 9.18 -31.76 -9.46
CA LEU A 330 10.14 -32.70 -8.88
C LEU A 330 11.59 -32.27 -9.13
N VAL A 331 11.90 -31.84 -10.35
CA VAL A 331 13.24 -31.36 -10.72
C VAL A 331 13.56 -30.07 -9.95
N ALA A 332 12.63 -29.11 -9.94
CA ALA A 332 12.83 -27.83 -9.24
C ALA A 332 13.05 -28.04 -7.74
N SER A 333 12.25 -28.89 -7.11
CA SER A 333 12.40 -29.22 -5.68
C SER A 333 13.70 -29.98 -5.38
N SER A 334 14.11 -30.91 -6.24
CA SER A 334 15.39 -31.64 -6.10
C SER A 334 16.59 -30.69 -6.17
N ILE A 335 16.59 -29.75 -7.12
CA ILE A 335 17.65 -28.73 -7.24
C ILE A 335 17.72 -27.90 -5.96
N LEU A 336 16.57 -27.41 -5.48
CA LEU A 336 16.51 -26.58 -4.27
C LEU A 336 17.01 -27.34 -3.03
N LEU A 337 16.55 -28.57 -2.82
CA LEU A 337 17.01 -29.40 -1.69
C LEU A 337 18.51 -29.71 -1.79
N GLY A 338 19.03 -29.95 -3.00
CA GLY A 338 20.47 -30.12 -3.23
C GLY A 338 21.27 -28.89 -2.81
N ILE A 339 20.84 -27.69 -3.23
CA ILE A 339 21.46 -26.41 -2.85
C ILE A 339 21.42 -26.22 -1.33
N VAL A 340 20.26 -26.40 -0.71
CA VAL A 340 20.09 -26.25 0.75
C VAL A 340 20.97 -27.22 1.52
N THR A 341 21.07 -28.47 1.07
CA THR A 341 21.92 -29.49 1.70
C THR A 341 23.39 -29.09 1.61
N TYR A 342 23.85 -28.69 0.42
CA TYR A 342 25.21 -28.23 0.20
C TYR A 342 25.57 -27.02 1.08
N LEU A 343 24.69 -26.02 1.15
CA LEU A 343 24.91 -24.83 1.97
C LEU A 343 24.94 -25.17 3.46
N ASN A 344 24.02 -26.01 3.95
CA ASN A 344 24.02 -26.43 5.36
C ASN A 344 25.31 -27.17 5.74
N GLN A 345 25.83 -28.05 4.87
CA GLN A 345 27.11 -28.72 5.10
C GLN A 345 28.29 -27.75 5.09
N THR A 346 28.28 -26.80 4.15
CA THR A 346 29.35 -25.79 4.03
C THR A 346 29.42 -24.87 5.26
N TYR A 347 28.26 -24.51 5.81
CA TYR A 347 28.12 -23.54 6.90
C TYR A 347 27.83 -24.19 8.27
N GLU A 348 27.95 -25.51 8.41
CA GLU A 348 27.54 -26.28 9.59
C GLU A 348 28.09 -25.72 10.92
N LYS A 349 29.40 -25.44 10.97
CA LYS A 349 30.07 -24.91 12.17
C LYS A 349 29.55 -23.54 12.59
N GLN A 350 29.15 -22.71 11.64
CA GLN A 350 28.64 -21.37 11.91
C GLN A 350 27.18 -21.44 12.36
N ILE A 351 26.41 -22.37 11.81
CA ILE A 351 25.01 -22.62 12.16
C ILE A 351 24.85 -23.20 13.58
N ILE A 352 25.78 -24.01 14.05
CA ILE A 352 25.71 -24.60 15.41
C ILE A 352 26.05 -23.58 16.49
N ASN A 353 26.86 -22.57 16.16
CA ASN A 353 27.40 -21.60 17.11
C ASN A 353 26.70 -20.24 17.12
N GLY A 354 25.74 -20.01 16.21
CA GLY A 354 24.93 -18.78 16.11
C GLY A 354 23.44 -19.09 16.20
#